data_AF-A0A419WGH3-F1
#
_entry.id   AF-A0A419WGH3-F1
#
_cell.length_a   1.000
_cell.length_b   1.000
_cell.length_c   1.000
_cell.angle_alpha   90.00
_cell.angle_beta   90.00
_cell.angle_gamma   90.00
#
_symmetry.space_group_name_H-M   'P 1'
#
loop_
_entity.id
_entity.type
_entity.pdbx_description
1 polymer ?
#
loop_
_entity_poly.entity_id
_entity_poly.type
_entity_poly.pdbx_seq_one_letter_code
_entity_poly.pdbx_strand_id
1 'polypeptide(L)'
;MNFTKQVYTILFLFVSVIAYSQEVPIVAVDGYFINLSKEEFLKDFNESDIVESFFIEPDSACVFMGDYGKGGLYVIQTRLPKKVIMKQVFPILYFKANPDVFINDKASGPNGFNAVNPELVDSIIVVPPLKAVMKHGMKKVGGMIRIYAKE
;
A
#
# COMPACT_ATOMS: atom_id res chain seq x y z
N MET A 1 -31.68 27.11 64.02
CA MET A 1 -31.89 25.90 63.18
C MET A 1 -31.05 26.09 61.92
N ASN A 2 -29.78 25.67 61.93
CA ASN A 2 -28.83 25.92 60.85
C ASN A 2 -28.51 24.61 60.14
N PHE A 3 -29.11 24.39 58.97
CA PHE A 3 -28.78 23.31 58.06
C PHE A 3 -27.66 23.79 57.13
N THR A 4 -26.43 23.44 57.47
CA THR A 4 -25.30 23.46 56.54
C THR A 4 -24.59 22.14 56.66
N LYS A 5 -24.59 21.35 55.57
CA LYS A 5 -23.45 20.50 55.17
C LYS A 5 -23.70 19.90 53.79
N GLN A 6 -23.02 20.52 52.82
CA GLN A 6 -22.21 19.90 51.76
C GLN A 6 -22.87 18.81 50.91
N VAL A 7 -23.42 19.24 49.77
CA VAL A 7 -23.63 18.40 48.60
C VAL A 7 -22.25 18.12 47.98
N TYR A 8 -21.78 16.88 48.09
CA TYR A 8 -20.63 16.41 47.32
C TYR A 8 -21.06 16.23 45.86
N THR A 9 -20.76 17.21 45.02
CA THR A 9 -20.78 17.03 43.57
C THR A 9 -19.60 16.14 43.18
N ILE A 10 -19.84 14.83 43.10
CA ILE A 10 -18.89 13.89 42.49
C ILE A 10 -18.98 14.11 40.97
N LEU A 11 -18.09 14.96 40.46
CA LEU A 11 -17.83 15.12 39.04
C LEU A 11 -17.10 13.87 38.56
N PHE A 12 -17.87 12.88 38.08
CA PHE A 12 -17.35 11.69 37.43
C PHE A 12 -16.82 12.09 36.04
N LEU A 13 -15.56 12.54 36.00
CA LEU A 13 -14.79 12.65 34.75
C LEU A 13 -14.51 11.22 34.26
N PHE A 14 -15.46 10.67 33.49
CA PHE A 14 -15.16 9.58 32.56
C PHE A 14 -14.22 10.13 31.49
N VAL A 15 -12.92 10.20 31.81
CA VAL A 15 -11.89 10.22 30.78
C VAL A 15 -11.85 8.80 30.26
N SER A 16 -12.70 8.51 29.28
CA SER A 16 -12.56 7.35 28.42
C SER A 16 -11.19 7.48 27.77
N VAL A 17 -10.21 6.81 28.36
CA VAL A 17 -8.96 6.46 27.68
C VAL A 17 -9.37 5.56 26.54
N ILE A 18 -9.67 6.16 25.39
CA ILE A 18 -9.82 5.43 24.14
C ILE A 18 -8.42 4.89 23.89
N ALA A 19 -8.21 3.62 24.21
CA ALA A 19 -7.05 2.89 23.75
C ALA A 19 -7.13 2.91 22.21
N TYR A 20 -6.48 3.89 21.59
CA TYR A 20 -6.18 3.85 20.18
C TYR A 20 -5.29 2.63 19.99
N SER A 21 -5.89 1.52 19.58
CA SER A 21 -5.15 0.42 18.96
C SER A 21 -4.45 1.05 17.77
N GLN A 22 -3.16 1.38 17.91
CA GLN A 22 -2.35 1.89 16.81
C GLN A 22 -2.33 0.80 15.75
N GLU A 23 -3.09 0.99 14.67
CA GLU A 23 -3.03 0.10 13.53
C GLU A 23 -1.62 0.16 12.95
N VAL A 24 -1.03 -1.00 12.68
CA VAL A 24 0.34 -1.10 12.18
C VAL A 24 0.37 -0.58 10.73
N PRO A 25 1.28 0.35 10.39
CA PRO A 25 1.42 0.82 9.02
C PRO A 25 1.73 -0.31 8.04
N ILE A 26 1.15 -0.24 6.84
CA ILE A 26 1.59 -1.08 5.73
C ILE A 26 2.94 -0.54 5.20
N VAL A 27 3.77 -1.43 4.65
CA VAL A 27 5.02 -1.05 3.99
C VAL A 27 4.93 -1.33 2.50
N ALA A 28 5.35 -0.35 1.68
CA ALA A 28 5.55 -0.50 0.25
C ALA A 28 7.01 -0.26 -0.11
N VAL A 29 7.62 -1.21 -0.81
CA VAL A 29 9.01 -1.16 -1.28
C VAL A 29 9.02 -1.17 -2.80
N ASP A 30 9.63 -0.15 -3.42
CA ASP A 30 9.71 0.01 -4.88
C ASP A 30 8.35 -0.13 -5.59
N GLY A 31 7.29 0.33 -4.91
CA GLY A 31 5.91 0.29 -5.40
C GLY A 31 5.13 -1.01 -5.11
N TYR A 32 5.71 -1.98 -4.39
CA TYR A 32 5.07 -3.24 -4.00
C TYR A 32 4.79 -3.30 -2.50
N PHE A 33 3.58 -3.69 -2.11
CA PHE A 33 3.22 -3.86 -0.70
C PHE A 33 3.80 -5.17 -0.14
N ILE A 34 4.52 -5.08 0.98
CA ILE A 34 5.18 -6.24 1.61
C ILE A 34 4.54 -6.58 2.96
N ASN A 35 4.60 -7.87 3.30
CA ASN A 35 4.14 -8.44 4.55
C ASN A 35 5.26 -8.48 5.60
N LEU A 36 5.94 -7.35 5.76
CA LEU A 36 6.95 -7.10 6.78
C LEU A 36 6.73 -5.70 7.35
N SER A 37 7.07 -5.53 8.61
CA SER A 37 7.26 -4.20 9.19
C SER A 37 8.47 -3.50 8.57
N LYS A 38 8.56 -2.19 8.76
CA LYS A 38 9.72 -1.40 8.33
C LYS A 38 10.99 -1.93 9.00
N GLU A 39 10.92 -2.22 10.29
CA GLU A 39 12.05 -2.70 11.07
C GLU A 39 12.52 -4.08 10.62
N GLU A 40 11.60 -4.98 10.24
CA GLU A 40 11.96 -6.27 9.66
C GLU A 40 12.60 -6.13 8.28
N PHE A 41 12.05 -5.27 7.43
CA PHE A 41 12.66 -4.97 6.14
C PHE A 41 14.07 -4.41 6.33
N LEU A 42 14.28 -3.45 7.24
CA LEU A 42 15.61 -2.86 7.44
C LEU A 42 16.66 -3.79 8.08
N LYS A 43 16.29 -4.98 8.59
CA LYS A 43 17.27 -5.97 9.06
C LYS A 43 18.01 -6.67 7.93
N ASP A 44 17.30 -6.91 6.84
CA ASP A 44 17.83 -7.67 5.69
C ASP A 44 18.43 -6.74 4.61
N PHE A 45 18.28 -5.43 4.78
CA PHE A 45 18.67 -4.41 3.81
C PHE A 45 19.45 -3.29 4.48
N ASN A 46 20.60 -2.90 3.90
CA ASN A 46 21.39 -1.82 4.48
C ASN A 46 20.70 -0.48 4.24
N GLU A 47 20.79 0.45 5.18
CA GLU A 47 20.29 1.82 4.98
C GLU A 47 20.92 2.50 3.74
N SER A 48 22.14 2.11 3.37
CA SER A 48 22.81 2.58 2.14
C SER A 48 22.09 2.20 0.86
N ASP A 49 21.27 1.15 0.89
CA ASP A 49 20.49 0.68 -0.25
C ASP A 49 19.20 1.48 -0.43
N ILE A 50 18.88 2.41 0.49
CA ILE A 50 17.69 3.25 0.42
C ILE A 50 18.03 4.54 -0.34
N VAL A 51 17.19 4.89 -1.31
CA VAL A 51 17.21 6.19 -1.97
C VAL A 51 16.42 7.19 -1.14
N GLU A 52 15.19 6.84 -0.83
CA GLU A 52 14.24 7.67 -0.11
C GLU A 52 13.27 6.79 0.67
N SER A 53 12.78 7.34 1.78
CA SER A 53 11.66 6.76 2.51
C SER A 53 10.79 7.88 3.05
N PHE A 54 9.49 7.70 3.00
CA PHE A 54 8.53 8.64 3.57
C PHE A 54 7.32 7.90 4.11
N PHE A 55 6.57 8.60 4.95
CA PHE A 55 5.34 8.08 5.55
C PHE A 55 4.15 8.85 5.00
N ILE A 56 3.11 8.12 4.60
CA ILE A 56 1.81 8.68 4.25
C ILE A 56 0.91 8.49 5.47
N GLU A 57 0.46 9.62 6.01
CA GLU A 57 -0.40 9.66 7.19
C GLU A 57 -1.70 8.88 7.00
N PRO A 58 -2.28 8.30 8.06
CA PRO A 58 -3.49 7.48 8.00
C PRO A 58 -4.64 8.10 7.20
N ASP A 59 -4.96 9.38 7.44
CA ASP A 59 -6.05 10.07 6.75
C ASP A 59 -5.83 10.09 5.24
N SER A 60 -4.58 10.31 4.80
CA SER A 60 -4.22 10.33 3.39
C SER A 60 -4.19 8.92 2.79
N ALA A 61 -3.68 7.93 3.53
CA ALA A 61 -3.64 6.54 3.10
C ALA A 61 -5.06 5.95 2.95
N CYS A 62 -5.96 6.26 3.87
CA CYS A 62 -7.36 5.85 3.84
C CYS A 62 -8.09 6.28 2.57
N VAL A 63 -7.72 7.43 1.97
CA VAL A 63 -8.33 7.91 0.71
C VAL A 63 -8.24 6.87 -0.42
N PHE A 64 -7.12 6.15 -0.51
CA PHE A 64 -6.89 5.18 -1.59
C PHE A 64 -6.85 3.72 -1.11
N MET A 65 -6.61 3.46 0.18
CA MET A 65 -6.54 2.12 0.76
C MET A 65 -7.76 1.71 1.59
N GLY A 66 -8.66 2.65 1.92
CA GLY A 66 -9.78 2.39 2.82
C GLY A 66 -9.29 1.97 4.20
N ASP A 67 -9.90 0.93 4.79
CA ASP A 67 -9.54 0.43 6.13
C ASP A 67 -8.07 0.01 6.25
N TYR A 68 -7.45 -0.47 5.17
CA TYR A 68 -6.02 -0.82 5.17
C TYR A 68 -5.09 0.38 5.39
N GLY A 69 -5.58 1.60 5.18
CA GLY A 69 -4.82 2.83 5.36
C GLY A 69 -4.84 3.38 6.79
N LYS A 70 -5.60 2.79 7.73
CA LYS A 70 -5.77 3.33 9.09
C LYS A 70 -4.50 3.34 9.93
N GLY A 71 -3.52 2.49 9.60
CA GLY A 71 -2.18 2.53 10.19
C GLY A 71 -1.21 3.48 9.46
N GLY A 72 -1.62 4.08 8.35
CA GLY A 72 -0.73 4.79 7.43
C GLY A 72 0.07 3.84 6.55
N LEU A 73 1.00 4.41 5.77
CA LEU A 73 1.79 3.67 4.79
C LEU A 73 3.24 4.19 4.76
N TYR A 74 4.20 3.31 5.05
CA TYR A 74 5.61 3.57 4.78
C TYR A 74 5.95 3.23 3.33
N VAL A 75 6.51 4.20 2.61
CA VAL A 75 7.00 4.01 1.25
C VAL A 75 8.52 4.06 1.28
N ILE A 76 9.17 3.05 0.72
CA ILE A 76 10.62 2.92 0.64
C ILE A 76 10.99 2.71 -0.83
N GLN A 77 11.91 3.52 -1.32
CA GLN A 77 12.50 3.39 -2.65
C GLN A 77 13.96 2.97 -2.48
N THR A 78 14.37 1.92 -3.17
CA THR A 78 15.72 1.36 -3.03
C THR A 78 16.59 1.65 -4.25
N ARG A 79 17.91 1.50 -4.08
CA ARG A 79 18.94 1.50 -5.15
C ARG A 79 19.16 0.10 -5.72
N LEU A 80 18.39 -0.89 -5.27
CA LEU A 80 18.66 -2.28 -5.58
C LEU A 80 18.36 -2.59 -7.05
N PRO A 81 19.14 -3.49 -7.67
CA PRO A 81 18.80 -4.00 -8.99
C PRO A 81 17.42 -4.67 -8.99
N LYS A 82 16.64 -4.49 -10.05
CA LYS A 82 15.31 -5.11 -10.21
C LYS A 82 15.29 -6.63 -9.94
N LYS A 83 16.36 -7.34 -10.31
CA LYS A 83 16.50 -8.78 -10.06
C LYS A 83 16.55 -9.14 -8.57
N VAL A 84 17.10 -8.27 -7.73
CA VAL A 84 17.16 -8.44 -6.27
C VAL A 84 15.77 -8.20 -5.69
N ILE A 85 15.10 -7.11 -6.09
CA ILE A 85 13.71 -6.80 -5.72
C ILE A 85 12.81 -8.00 -6.06
N MET A 86 12.89 -8.54 -7.28
CA MET A 86 12.08 -9.70 -7.67
C MET A 86 12.36 -10.97 -6.83
N LYS A 87 13.58 -11.16 -6.32
CA LYS A 87 13.92 -12.33 -5.52
C LYS A 87 13.54 -12.18 -4.05
N GLN A 88 13.59 -10.96 -3.52
CA GLN A 88 13.46 -10.70 -2.08
C GLN A 88 12.09 -10.10 -1.72
N VAL A 89 11.49 -9.30 -2.59
CA VAL A 89 10.21 -8.60 -2.34
C VAL A 89 9.01 -9.44 -2.78
N PHE A 90 9.06 -10.09 -3.94
CA PHE A 90 7.92 -10.87 -4.46
C PHE A 90 7.48 -12.05 -3.56
N PRO A 91 8.38 -12.78 -2.88
CA PRO A 91 7.95 -13.86 -1.98
C PRO A 91 7.17 -13.37 -0.75
N ILE A 92 7.33 -12.10 -0.38
CA ILE A 92 6.79 -11.52 0.85
C ILE A 92 5.71 -10.47 0.57
N LEU A 93 5.02 -10.55 -0.57
CA LEU A 93 3.94 -9.60 -0.89
C LEU A 93 2.80 -9.68 0.14
N TYR A 94 2.33 -8.52 0.59
CA TYR A 94 1.16 -8.40 1.47
C TYR A 94 -0.11 -8.85 0.76
N PHE A 95 -0.31 -8.37 -0.47
CA PHE A 95 -1.45 -8.73 -1.31
C PHE A 95 -1.04 -9.72 -2.38
N LYS A 96 -1.62 -10.92 -2.36
CA LYS A 96 -1.45 -11.94 -3.40
C LYS A 96 -2.48 -11.72 -4.51
N ALA A 97 -2.27 -10.68 -5.32
CA ALA A 97 -3.15 -10.30 -6.42
C ALA A 97 -2.37 -10.24 -7.74
N ASN A 98 -2.98 -10.76 -8.82
CA ASN A 98 -2.42 -10.62 -10.17
C ASN A 98 -2.68 -9.21 -10.71
N PRO A 99 -1.80 -8.68 -11.58
CA PRO A 99 -2.04 -7.42 -12.25
C PRO A 99 -3.22 -7.53 -13.21
N ASP A 100 -3.98 -6.44 -13.32
CA ASP A 100 -5.01 -6.33 -14.35
C ASP A 100 -4.39 -6.01 -15.71
N VAL A 101 -4.80 -6.73 -16.74
CA VAL A 101 -4.28 -6.56 -18.10
C VAL A 101 -5.28 -5.78 -18.96
N PHE A 102 -4.77 -4.76 -19.64
CA PHE A 102 -5.51 -3.94 -20.58
C PHE A 102 -4.82 -3.97 -21.95
N ILE A 103 -5.61 -4.11 -23.02
CA ILE A 103 -5.14 -4.02 -24.41
C ILE A 103 -5.86 -2.84 -25.06
N ASN A 104 -5.13 -1.84 -25.54
CA ASN A 104 -5.69 -0.60 -26.08
C ASN A 104 -6.78 -0.02 -25.15
N ASP A 105 -6.43 0.08 -23.86
CA ASP A 105 -7.28 0.54 -22.74
C ASP A 105 -8.55 -0.31 -22.45
N LYS A 106 -8.75 -1.44 -23.13
CA LYS A 106 -9.84 -2.40 -22.84
C LYS A 106 -9.36 -3.51 -21.92
N ALA A 107 -10.12 -3.79 -20.87
CA ALA A 107 -9.81 -4.89 -19.94
C ALA A 107 -9.87 -6.24 -20.68
N SER A 108 -8.81 -7.04 -20.54
CA SER A 108 -8.64 -8.28 -21.32
C SER A 108 -8.62 -9.55 -20.45
N GLY A 109 -8.81 -9.41 -19.14
CA GLY A 109 -8.68 -10.51 -18.19
C GLY A 109 -7.21 -10.96 -17.97
N PRO A 110 -6.97 -11.91 -17.06
CA PRO A 110 -5.62 -12.26 -16.58
C PRO A 110 -4.70 -12.85 -17.66
N ASN A 111 -5.26 -13.47 -18.71
CA ASN A 111 -4.51 -14.10 -19.81
C ASN A 111 -4.55 -13.26 -21.10
N GLY A 112 -4.97 -12.00 -21.02
CA GLY A 112 -5.17 -11.14 -22.19
C GLY A 112 -3.95 -10.99 -23.09
N PHE A 113 -2.76 -10.97 -22.49
CA PHE A 113 -1.49 -10.83 -23.20
C PHE A 113 -1.22 -11.97 -24.19
N ASN A 114 -1.78 -13.18 -23.98
CA ASN A 114 -1.63 -14.31 -24.90
C ASN A 114 -2.37 -14.09 -26.23
N ALA A 115 -3.37 -13.19 -26.26
CA ALA A 115 -4.14 -12.89 -27.45
C ALA A 115 -3.48 -11.82 -28.33
N VAL A 116 -2.40 -11.18 -27.87
CA VAL A 116 -1.72 -10.11 -28.60
C VAL A 116 -0.57 -10.71 -29.39
N ASN A 117 -0.55 -10.48 -30.71
CA ASN A 117 0.63 -10.79 -31.52
C ASN A 117 1.80 -9.89 -31.09
N PRO A 118 2.93 -10.43 -30.61
CA PRO A 118 4.08 -9.64 -30.18
C PRO A 118 4.62 -8.68 -31.25
N GLU A 119 4.49 -9.02 -32.53
CA GLU A 119 4.96 -8.17 -33.65
C GLU A 119 4.12 -6.90 -33.83
N LEU A 120 2.89 -6.89 -33.31
CA LEU A 120 1.98 -5.74 -33.38
C LEU A 120 2.05 -4.87 -32.12
N VAL A 121 2.81 -5.25 -31.10
CA VAL A 121 2.93 -4.49 -29.85
C VAL A 121 3.79 -3.24 -30.08
N ASP A 122 3.18 -2.08 -29.86
CA ASP A 122 3.88 -0.79 -29.87
C ASP A 122 4.53 -0.51 -28.51
N SER A 123 3.80 -0.72 -27.42
CA SER A 123 4.33 -0.45 -26.09
C SER A 123 3.65 -1.27 -24.99
N ILE A 124 4.41 -1.50 -23.92
CA ILE A 124 3.94 -2.13 -22.69
C ILE A 124 4.25 -1.20 -21.53
N ILE A 125 3.21 -0.84 -20.76
CA ILE A 125 3.32 -0.01 -19.56
C ILE A 125 2.94 -0.87 -18.36
N VAL A 126 3.90 -1.03 -17.44
CA VAL A 126 3.67 -1.68 -16.15
C VAL A 126 3.46 -0.61 -15.09
N VAL A 127 2.30 -0.64 -14.43
CA VAL A 127 1.97 0.24 -13.31
C VAL A 127 2.06 -0.58 -12.03
N PRO A 128 3.01 -0.27 -11.13
CA PRO A 128 3.20 -1.03 -9.90
C PRO A 128 1.99 -0.87 -8.96
N PRO A 129 1.76 -1.84 -8.06
CA PRO A 129 0.65 -1.86 -7.10
C PRO A 129 0.36 -0.52 -6.42
N LEU A 130 1.36 0.10 -5.79
CA LEU A 130 1.17 1.36 -5.05
C LEU A 130 0.60 2.46 -5.96
N LYS A 131 1.22 2.67 -7.12
CA LYS A 131 0.77 3.69 -8.08
C LYS A 131 -0.62 3.38 -8.62
N ALA A 132 -0.94 2.11 -8.84
CA ALA A 132 -2.25 1.69 -9.30
C ALA A 132 -3.33 1.93 -8.24
N VAL A 133 -3.06 1.59 -6.98
CA VAL A 133 -3.97 1.83 -5.85
C VAL A 133 -4.17 3.32 -5.61
N MET A 134 -3.10 4.13 -5.61
CA MET A 134 -3.24 5.58 -5.45
C MET A 134 -4.18 6.22 -6.50
N LYS A 135 -4.23 5.67 -7.72
CA LYS A 135 -5.06 6.21 -8.81
C LYS A 135 -6.45 5.57 -8.90
N HIS A 136 -6.58 4.30 -8.55
CA HIS A 136 -7.77 3.50 -8.84
C HIS A 136 -8.34 2.76 -7.63
N GLY A 137 -7.74 2.91 -6.45
CA GLY A 137 -8.12 2.27 -5.20
C GLY A 137 -7.72 0.80 -5.10
N MET A 138 -8.11 0.16 -4.00
CA MET A 138 -7.74 -1.22 -3.64
C MET A 138 -8.11 -2.29 -4.67
N LYS A 139 -9.07 -2.02 -5.57
CA LYS A 139 -9.39 -2.91 -6.69
C LYS A 139 -8.22 -3.16 -7.65
N LYS A 140 -7.17 -2.32 -7.63
CA LYS A 140 -5.95 -2.47 -8.45
C LYS A 140 -4.70 -2.82 -7.63
N VAL A 141 -4.87 -3.51 -6.50
CA VAL A 141 -3.76 -3.86 -5.59
C VAL A 141 -2.73 -4.83 -6.20
N GLY A 142 -3.07 -5.55 -7.26
CA GLY A 142 -2.11 -6.34 -8.04
C GLY A 142 -1.27 -5.52 -9.04
N GLY A 143 -1.53 -4.21 -9.17
CA GLY A 143 -0.96 -3.38 -10.23
C GLY A 143 -1.73 -3.51 -11.54
N MET A 144 -1.17 -2.95 -12.61
CA MET A 144 -1.75 -3.02 -13.95
C MET A 144 -0.68 -3.21 -15.02
N ILE A 145 -1.03 -3.91 -16.08
CA ILE A 145 -0.25 -3.99 -17.32
C ILE A 145 -1.13 -3.43 -18.44
N ARG A 146 -0.60 -2.46 -19.18
CA ARG A 146 -1.25 -1.90 -20.36
C ARG A 146 -0.42 -2.23 -21.58
N ILE A 147 -1.05 -2.83 -22.58
CA ILE A 147 -0.46 -3.18 -23.86
C ILE A 147 -1.13 -2.31 -24.91
N TYR A 148 -0.33 -1.58 -25.67
CA TYR A 148 -0.78 -0.85 -26.85
C TYR A 148 -0.26 -1.59 -28.08
N ALA A 149 -1.18 -1.96 -28.97
CA ALA A 149 -0.86 -2.68 -30.19
C ALA A 149 -1.53 -2.00 -31.39
N LYS A 150 -0.84 -2.06 -32.53
CA LYS A 150 -1.36 -1.61 -33.83
C LYS A 150 -2.59 -2.42 -34.19
N GLU A 151 -3.62 -1.74 -34.68
CA GLU A 151 -4.82 -2.37 -35.25
C GLU A 151 -4.53 -3.08 -36.57
#